data_AF-A0A841K3S5-F1
#
_entry.id   AF-A0A841K3S5-F1
#
_cell.length_a   1.000
_cell.length_b   1.000
_cell.length_c   1.000
_cell.angle_alpha   90.00
_cell.angle_beta   90.00
_cell.angle_gamma   90.00
#
_symmetry.space_group_name_H-M   'P 1'
#
loop_
_entity.id
_entity.type
_entity.pdbx_description
1 polymer ?
#
loop_
_entity_poly.entity_id
_entity_poly.type
_entity_poly.pdbx_seq_one_letter_code
_entity_poly.pdbx_strand_id
1 'polypeptide(L)'
;MSDRFQSIRAALAMGPTPGPWELKDGRTDTIENAQGYPVCTVHHHPYELYGHGARAAYIAACDPDTIRGLLAERDELLALVHDYRGIAEFLARRDAAAGNDEGARLMRLTCSRLDDVIRRAEAREDRAALASTKREQA
;
A
#
# COMPACT_ATOMS: atom_id res chain seq x y z
N MET A 1 9.87 -13.78 2.54
CA MET A 1 8.74 -12.86 2.36
C MET A 1 9.12 -11.51 2.96
N SER A 2 9.34 -10.48 2.14
CA SER A 2 9.54 -9.12 2.64
C SER A 2 8.25 -8.33 2.47
N ASP A 3 7.57 -7.94 3.56
CA ASP A 3 6.45 -7.01 3.46
C ASP A 3 6.96 -5.66 2.91
N ARG A 4 6.52 -5.28 1.71
CA ARG A 4 6.87 -3.99 1.08
C ARG A 4 6.53 -2.80 1.98
N PHE A 5 5.56 -2.94 2.86
CA PHE A 5 5.05 -1.90 3.73
C PHE A 5 5.65 -1.94 5.14
N GLN A 6 6.66 -2.78 5.38
CA GLN A 6 7.32 -2.92 6.69
C GLN A 6 7.83 -1.58 7.25
N SER A 7 8.38 -0.71 6.39
CA SER A 7 8.86 0.62 6.81
C SER A 7 7.72 1.52 7.30
N ILE A 8 6.56 1.47 6.63
CA ILE A 8 5.37 2.22 7.02
C ILE A 8 4.82 1.67 8.32
N ARG A 9 4.74 0.35 8.47
CA ARG A 9 4.31 -0.29 9.73
C ARG A 9 5.23 0.07 10.90
N ALA A 10 6.53 0.08 10.69
CA ALA A 10 7.50 0.49 11.69
C ALA A 10 7.31 1.96 12.10
N ALA A 11 7.09 2.85 11.13
CA ALA A 11 6.79 4.26 11.42
C ALA A 11 5.48 4.42 12.22
N LEU A 12 4.43 3.67 11.88
CA LEU A 12 3.15 3.70 12.61
C LEU A 12 3.26 3.15 14.03
N ALA A 13 4.18 2.19 14.27
CA ALA A 13 4.46 1.62 15.58
C ALA A 13 5.17 2.59 16.53
N MET A 14 5.82 3.64 16.00
CA MET A 14 6.43 4.71 16.80
C MET A 14 5.40 5.67 17.42
N GLY A 15 4.10 5.45 17.20
CA GLY A 15 3.03 6.26 17.77
C GLY A 15 3.00 7.71 17.22
N PRO A 16 2.94 7.91 15.89
CA PRO A 16 2.78 9.25 15.34
C PRO A 16 1.46 9.89 15.79
N THR A 17 1.40 11.23 15.77
CA THR A 17 0.21 11.99 16.13
C THR A 17 -1.01 11.47 15.36
N PRO A 18 -2.10 11.08 16.05
CA PRO A 18 -3.31 10.60 15.40
C PRO A 18 -3.88 11.59 14.38
N GLY A 19 -4.55 11.04 13.37
CA GLY A 19 -5.29 11.80 12.37
C GLY A 19 -6.75 12.04 12.80
N PRO A 20 -7.58 12.60 11.92
CA PRO A 20 -7.22 13.18 10.62
C PRO A 20 -6.40 14.47 10.81
N TRP A 21 -5.60 14.79 9.79
CA TRP A 21 -4.84 16.03 9.73
C TRP A 21 -5.47 16.98 8.73
N GLU A 22 -5.47 18.27 9.05
CA GLU A 22 -6.06 19.31 8.20
C GLU A 22 -5.03 20.39 7.89
N LEU A 23 -5.08 20.91 6.65
CA LEU A 23 -4.30 22.07 6.25
C LEU A 23 -5.01 23.34 6.68
N LYS A 24 -4.31 24.17 7.43
CA LYS A 24 -4.76 25.52 7.77
C LYS A 24 -4.03 26.56 6.93
N ASP A 25 -4.82 27.34 6.20
CA ASP A 25 -4.34 28.40 5.32
C ASP A 25 -3.74 29.57 6.13
N GLY A 26 -2.53 30.01 5.77
CA GLY A 26 -1.75 31.02 6.49
C GLY A 26 -0.39 31.34 5.85
N ARG A 27 0.41 32.23 6.46
CA ARG A 27 1.75 32.62 5.95
C ARG A 27 2.77 31.46 5.95
N THR A 28 2.48 30.42 6.74
CA THR A 28 3.15 29.12 6.75
C THR A 28 2.07 28.06 6.76
N ASP A 29 2.08 27.16 5.78
CA ASP A 29 1.13 26.06 5.70
C ASP A 29 1.33 25.15 6.91
N THR A 30 0.37 25.18 7.82
CA THR A 30 0.43 24.42 9.07
C THR A 30 -0.58 23.29 9.00
N ILE A 31 -0.11 22.10 9.35
CA ILE A 31 -0.91 20.89 9.42
C ILE A 31 -1.31 20.73 10.89
N GLU A 32 -2.60 20.77 11.16
CA GLU A 32 -3.18 20.63 12.50
C GLU A 32 -3.86 19.27 12.65
N ASN A 33 -3.96 18.78 13.88
CA ASN A 33 -4.81 17.64 14.20
C ASN A 33 -6.27 18.08 14.38
N ALA A 34 -7.18 17.13 14.58
CA ALA A 34 -8.61 17.39 14.79
C ALA A 34 -8.93 18.33 15.98
N GLN A 35 -8.00 18.54 16.91
CA GLN A 35 -8.16 19.46 18.05
C GLN A 35 -7.56 20.87 17.77
N GLY A 36 -7.01 21.11 16.58
CA GLY A 36 -6.38 22.38 16.19
C GLY A 36 -4.95 22.56 16.71
N TYR A 37 -4.30 21.49 17.19
CA TYR A 37 -2.89 21.54 17.59
C TYR A 37 -1.98 21.31 16.38
N PRO A 38 -0.91 22.12 16.22
CA PRO A 38 0.01 21.96 15.11
C PRO A 38 0.79 20.65 15.23
N VAL A 39 0.78 19.87 14.14
CA VAL A 39 1.52 18.61 13.97
C VAL A 39 2.81 18.85 13.20
N CYS A 40 2.73 19.68 12.15
CA CYS A 40 3.83 19.94 11.23
C CYS A 40 3.66 21.34 10.61
N THR A 41 4.77 22.03 10.35
CA THR A 41 4.80 23.26 9.55
C THR A 41 5.58 23.00 8.27
N VAL A 42 4.99 23.32 7.12
CA VAL A 42 5.62 23.19 5.82
C VAL A 42 6.17 24.53 5.39
N HIS A 43 7.49 24.62 5.28
CA HIS A 43 8.17 25.85 4.86
C HIS A 43 8.26 25.94 3.34
N HIS A 44 8.00 27.15 2.83
CA HIS A 44 8.29 27.51 1.44
C HIS A 44 9.79 27.69 1.22
N HIS A 45 10.32 27.12 0.14
CA HIS A 45 11.66 27.43 -0.34
C HIS A 45 11.59 28.37 -1.57
N PRO A 46 12.34 29.48 -1.61
CA PRO A 46 12.18 30.55 -2.62
C PRO A 46 12.48 30.16 -4.07
N TYR A 47 12.96 28.94 -4.32
CA TYR A 47 13.29 28.41 -5.65
C TYR A 47 12.42 27.23 -6.06
N GLU A 48 11.33 26.95 -5.34
CA GLU A 48 10.46 25.82 -5.66
C GLU A 48 9.38 26.17 -6.70
N LEU A 49 9.32 25.35 -7.76
CA LEU A 49 8.34 25.46 -8.84
C LEU A 49 6.91 25.05 -8.42
N TYR A 50 6.78 24.24 -7.37
CA TYR A 50 5.50 23.75 -6.84
C TYR A 50 5.13 24.52 -5.58
N GLY A 51 3.89 25.01 -5.51
CA GLY A 51 3.38 25.73 -4.34
C GLY A 51 3.45 24.87 -3.07
N HIS A 52 3.91 25.49 -1.99
CA HIS A 52 4.05 24.92 -0.64
C HIS A 52 2.72 24.30 -0.14
N GLY A 53 1.59 24.92 -0.45
CA GLY A 53 0.25 24.40 -0.09
C GLY A 53 -0.08 23.04 -0.69
N ALA A 54 0.41 22.74 -1.90
CA ALA A 54 0.18 21.42 -2.52
C ALA A 54 0.90 20.31 -1.74
N ARG A 55 2.11 20.56 -1.22
CA ARG A 55 2.83 19.60 -0.38
C ARG A 55 2.17 19.42 0.97
N ALA A 56 1.75 20.53 1.58
CA ALA A 56 1.06 20.48 2.86
C ALA A 56 -0.25 19.68 2.74
N ALA A 57 -0.99 19.83 1.64
CA ALA A 57 -2.15 19.00 1.34
C ALA A 57 -1.79 17.51 1.20
N TYR A 58 -0.69 17.17 0.50
CA TYR A 58 -0.24 15.78 0.42
C TYR A 58 0.15 15.19 1.77
N ILE A 59 0.82 15.96 2.63
CA ILE A 59 1.21 15.49 3.97
C ILE A 59 -0.04 15.31 4.84
N ALA A 60 -0.97 16.26 4.83
CA ALA A 60 -2.23 16.17 5.57
C ALA A 60 -3.05 14.93 5.15
N ALA A 61 -3.07 14.59 3.86
CA ALA A 61 -3.75 13.40 3.34
C ALA A 61 -3.06 12.07 3.73
N CYS A 62 -1.82 12.09 4.21
CA CYS A 62 -1.10 10.90 4.68
C CYS A 62 -1.34 10.61 6.17
N ASP A 63 -2.51 10.94 6.71
CA ASP A 63 -2.78 10.81 8.13
C ASP A 63 -2.57 9.35 8.63
N PRO A 64 -1.94 9.14 9.80
CA PRO A 64 -1.54 7.80 10.24
C PRO A 64 -2.70 6.82 10.42
N ASP A 65 -3.88 7.28 10.79
CA ASP A 65 -5.04 6.42 11.05
C ASP A 65 -5.66 5.89 9.75
N THR A 66 -5.79 6.73 8.73
CA THR A 66 -6.19 6.28 7.39
C THR A 66 -5.18 5.29 6.82
N ILE A 67 -3.88 5.53 6.98
CA ILE A 67 -2.84 4.58 6.52
C ILE A 67 -2.97 3.24 7.27
N ARG A 68 -3.23 3.25 8.59
CA ARG A 68 -3.50 2.00 9.34
C ARG A 68 -4.70 1.25 8.77
N GLY A 69 -5.80 1.96 8.51
CA GLY A 69 -7.01 1.39 7.91
C GLY A 69 -6.73 0.73 6.56
N LEU A 70 -6.03 1.44 5.66
CA LEU A 70 -5.67 0.91 4.34
C LEU A 70 -4.75 -0.33 4.42
N LEU A 71 -3.82 -0.36 5.37
CA LEU A 71 -2.96 -1.53 5.58
C LEU A 71 -3.76 -2.73 6.11
N ALA A 72 -4.71 -2.50 7.01
CA ALA A 72 -5.59 -3.54 7.54
C ALA A 72 -6.52 -4.10 6.44
N GLU A 73 -7.17 -3.24 5.67
CA GLU A 73 -8.02 -3.63 4.54
C GLU A 73 -7.22 -4.44 3.51
N ARG A 74 -6.00 -4.01 3.20
CA ARG A 74 -5.10 -4.76 2.33
C ARG A 74 -4.79 -6.15 2.87
N ASP A 75 -4.51 -6.28 4.17
CA ASP A 75 -4.21 -7.57 4.79
C ASP A 75 -5.43 -8.50 4.75
N GLU A 76 -6.64 -7.98 5.00
CA GLU A 76 -7.90 -8.70 4.89
C GLU A 76 -8.14 -9.17 3.44
N LEU A 77 -7.99 -8.28 2.46
CA LEU A 77 -8.15 -8.64 1.04
C LEU A 77 -7.11 -9.67 0.59
N LEU A 78 -5.86 -9.58 1.06
CA LEU A 78 -4.83 -10.56 0.73
C LEU A 78 -5.14 -11.93 1.35
N ALA A 79 -5.64 -11.97 2.59
CA ALA A 79 -6.10 -13.20 3.23
C ALA A 79 -7.25 -13.83 2.41
N LEU A 80 -8.22 -13.03 1.97
CA LEU A 80 -9.33 -13.51 1.14
C LEU A 80 -8.86 -14.10 -0.20
N VAL A 81 -7.84 -13.51 -0.83
CA VAL A 81 -7.23 -14.06 -2.05
C VAL A 81 -6.57 -15.42 -1.78
N HIS A 82 -5.89 -15.58 -0.64
CA HIS A 82 -5.33 -16.87 -0.22
C HIS A 82 -6.43 -17.92 0.01
N ASP A 83 -7.56 -17.54 0.61
CA ASP A 83 -8.71 -18.44 0.80
C ASP A 83 -9.30 -18.89 -0.55
N TYR A 84 -9.54 -17.94 -1.47
CA TYR A 84 -10.04 -18.26 -2.80
C TYR A 84 -9.08 -19.12 -3.61
N ARG A 85 -7.77 -18.96 -3.41
CA ARG A 85 -6.77 -19.85 -3.99
C ARG A 85 -6.96 -21.28 -3.48
N GLY A 86 -7.12 -21.45 -2.16
CA GLY A 86 -7.36 -22.77 -1.57
C GLY A 86 -8.63 -23.42 -2.10
N ILE A 87 -9.71 -22.65 -2.25
CA ILE A 87 -10.98 -23.13 -2.83
C ILE A 87 -10.80 -23.54 -4.30
N ALA A 88 -10.14 -22.72 -5.11
CA ALA A 88 -9.89 -23.04 -6.52
C ALA A 88 -9.05 -24.32 -6.67
N GLU A 89 -8.05 -24.50 -5.81
CA GLU A 89 -7.24 -25.72 -5.79
C GLU A 89 -8.06 -26.96 -5.41
N PHE A 90 -8.92 -26.84 -4.39
CA PHE A 90 -9.84 -27.91 -4.00
C PHE A 90 -10.76 -28.31 -5.17
N LEU A 91 -11.36 -27.32 -5.85
CA LEU A 91 -12.24 -27.57 -6.99
C LEU A 91 -11.49 -28.22 -8.15
N ALA A 92 -10.24 -27.80 -8.43
CA ALA A 92 -9.40 -28.43 -9.46
C ALA A 92 -9.20 -29.92 -9.19
N ARG A 93 -8.91 -30.30 -7.94
CA ARG A 93 -8.71 -31.70 -7.54
C ARG A 93 -10.00 -32.50 -7.65
N ARG A 94 -11.13 -31.92 -7.21
CA ARG A 94 -12.45 -32.56 -7.29
C ARG A 94 -12.86 -32.84 -8.74
N ASP A 95 -12.71 -31.84 -9.61
CA ASP A 95 -13.12 -31.96 -11.02
C ASP A 95 -12.23 -32.96 -11.76
N ALA A 96 -10.92 -33.01 -11.46
CA ALA A 96 -10.02 -34.02 -11.99
C ALA A 96 -10.41 -35.44 -11.55
N ALA A 97 -10.77 -35.61 -10.27
CA ALA A 97 -11.23 -36.91 -9.75
C ALA A 97 -12.58 -37.35 -10.37
N ALA A 98 -13.41 -36.41 -10.79
CA ALA A 98 -14.67 -36.66 -11.49
C ALA A 98 -14.51 -36.88 -13.01
N GLY A 99 -13.29 -36.79 -13.56
CA GLY A 99 -13.04 -36.86 -15.00
C GLY A 99 -13.48 -35.63 -15.78
N ASN A 100 -13.75 -34.50 -15.11
CA ASN A 100 -14.04 -33.22 -15.72
C ASN A 100 -12.75 -32.43 -15.97
N ASP A 101 -12.04 -32.78 -17.04
CA ASP A 101 -10.75 -32.18 -17.39
C ASP A 101 -10.84 -30.68 -17.68
N GLU A 102 -11.97 -30.23 -18.25
CA GLU A 102 -12.20 -28.81 -18.55
C GLU A 102 -12.35 -27.99 -17.27
N GLY A 103 -13.16 -28.47 -16.31
CA GLY A 103 -13.29 -27.87 -14.99
C GLY A 103 -11.95 -27.82 -14.23
N ALA A 104 -11.21 -28.93 -14.24
CA ALA A 104 -9.88 -28.98 -13.63
C ALA A 104 -8.87 -28.02 -14.31
N ARG A 105 -8.93 -27.87 -15.63
CA ARG A 105 -8.08 -26.92 -16.37
C ARG A 105 -8.43 -25.47 -16.03
N LEU A 106 -9.72 -25.14 -15.98
CA LEU A 106 -10.18 -23.80 -15.62
C LEU A 106 -9.72 -23.41 -14.22
N MET A 107 -9.90 -24.30 -13.23
CA MET A 107 -9.50 -24.01 -11.85
C MET A 107 -7.98 -23.87 -11.69
N ARG A 108 -7.17 -24.65 -12.43
CA ARG A 108 -5.71 -24.46 -12.46
C ARG A 108 -5.31 -23.10 -13.03
N LEU A 109 -6.00 -22.62 -14.06
CA LEU A 109 -5.79 -21.27 -14.58
C LEU A 109 -6.16 -20.20 -13.54
N THR A 110 -7.25 -20.40 -12.81
CA THR A 110 -7.65 -19.52 -11.70
C THR A 110 -6.57 -19.47 -10.61
N CYS A 111 -6.03 -20.61 -10.18
CA CYS A 111 -4.93 -20.64 -9.21
C CYS A 111 -3.71 -19.86 -9.72
N SER A 112 -3.34 -20.03 -11.00
CA SER A 112 -2.23 -19.30 -11.61
C SER A 112 -2.45 -17.78 -11.59
N ARG A 113 -3.69 -17.31 -11.80
CA ARG A 113 -4.01 -15.88 -11.72
C ARG A 113 -3.98 -15.35 -10.29
N LEU A 114 -4.44 -16.14 -9.32
CA LEU A 114 -4.38 -15.77 -7.90
C LEU A 114 -2.93 -15.72 -7.41
N ASP A 115 -2.06 -16.63 -7.88
CA ASP A 115 -0.61 -16.56 -7.64
C ASP A 115 0.00 -15.24 -8.12
N ASP A 116 -0.39 -14.77 -9.31
CA ASP A 116 0.09 -13.49 -9.82
C ASP A 116 -0.32 -12.31 -8.93
N VAL A 117 -1.55 -12.34 -8.40
CA VAL A 117 -2.06 -11.30 -7.50
C VAL A 117 -1.31 -11.34 -6.16
N ILE A 118 -1.20 -12.51 -5.55
CA ILE A 118 -0.46 -12.72 -4.29
C ILE A 118 0.98 -12.24 -4.45
N ARG A 119 1.66 -12.67 -5.51
CA ARG A 119 3.03 -12.25 -5.79
C ARG A 119 3.14 -10.74 -5.95
N ARG A 120 2.22 -10.07 -6.66
CA ARG A 120 2.26 -8.61 -6.82
C ARG A 120 2.00 -7.86 -5.51
N ALA A 121 1.17 -8.41 -4.63
CA ALA A 121 0.88 -7.83 -3.33
C ALA A 121 2.07 -7.99 -2.36
N GLU A 122 2.78 -9.13 -2.44
CA GLU A 122 3.87 -9.50 -1.53
C GLU A 122 5.26 -9.09 -2.04
N ALA A 123 5.45 -8.97 -3.36
CA ALA A 123 6.75 -8.64 -3.94
C ALA A 123 7.09 -7.16 -3.76
N ARG A 124 8.32 -6.94 -3.30
CA ARG A 124 9.01 -5.66 -3.24
C ARG A 124 9.60 -5.23 -4.59
N GLU A 125 9.45 -6.03 -5.65
CA GLU A 125 10.46 -6.14 -6.71
C GLU A 125 10.63 -4.90 -7.62
N ASP A 126 11.89 -4.47 -7.66
CA ASP A 126 12.63 -3.92 -8.80
C ASP A 126 12.53 -2.45 -9.22
N ARG A 127 11.74 -1.59 -8.57
CA ARG A 127 11.95 -0.13 -8.81
C ARG A 127 13.16 0.45 -8.07
N ALA A 128 13.46 -0.05 -6.86
CA ALA A 128 14.62 0.43 -6.11
C ALA A 128 15.95 -0.06 -6.71
N ALA A 129 15.99 -1.30 -7.21
CA ALA A 129 17.16 -1.83 -7.91
C ALA A 129 17.40 -1.07 -9.24
N LEU A 130 16.37 -0.89 -10.07
CA LEU A 130 16.46 -0.14 -11.34
C LEU A 130 16.81 1.35 -11.14
N ALA A 131 16.43 1.95 -10.01
CA ALA A 131 16.79 3.32 -9.66
C ALA A 131 18.24 3.45 -9.16
N SER A 132 18.81 2.41 -8.53
CA SER A 132 20.22 2.38 -8.14
C SER A 132 21.14 2.22 -9.36
N THR A 133 20.79 1.35 -10.32
CA THR A 133 21.59 1.14 -11.54
C THR A 133 21.60 2.37 -12.45
N LYS A 134 20.53 3.17 -12.45
CA LYS A 134 20.46 4.45 -13.19
C LYS A 134 21.24 5.59 -12.55
N ARG A 135 21.59 5.51 -11.26
CA ARG A 135 22.39 6.53 -10.55
C ARG A 135 23.90 6.27 -10.63
N GLU A 136 24.32 5.05 -10.89
CA GLU A 136 25.74 4.70 -11.09
C GLU A 136 26.21 4.86 -12.55
N GLN A 137 25.29 5.11 -13.48
CA GLN A 137 25.55 5.31 -14.92
C GLN A 137 25.40 6.76 -15.40
N ALA A 138 25.27 7.72 -14.47
CA ALA A 138 25.19 9.16 -14.72
C ALA A 138 26.29 9.89 -13.94
#